data_AF-A0A3C0Y0X3-F1
#
_entry.id   AF-A0A3C0Y0X3-F1
#
_cell.length_a   1.000
_cell.length_b   1.000
_cell.length_c   1.000
_cell.angle_alpha   90.00
_cell.angle_beta   90.00
_cell.angle_gamma   90.00
#
_symmetry.space_group_name_H-M   'P 1'
#
loop_
_entity.id
_entity.type
_entity.pdbx_description
1 polymer ?
#
loop_
_entity_poly.entity_id
_entity_poly.type
_entity_poly.pdbx_seq_one_letter_code
_entity_poly.pdbx_strand_id
1 'polypeptide(L)'
;MKKICRMIAPAIALLTMMSVIFTMTGCSFGSDPSGKIDRVISKMSMDEKISQMIIPAIRTWIHYTDEVKDKIAEADTVIAFSYAAGSGVLDKENPQLIALQEALADTHKAGGRFVLISENLPYDAAIYKDADAVILGYMGAGLGMDPTEKTDSGSGMPARNANVNAAIRTVFGAEKPLGHLPVNIPVVEEQADGSLAYGSSYLYERGFGLTY
;
A
#
# COMPACT_ATOMS: atom_id res chain seq x y z
N MET A 1 -5.04 -36.34 46.28
CA MET A 1 -4.36 -35.95 47.54
C MET A 1 -2.90 -35.62 47.21
N LYS A 2 -2.34 -34.52 47.74
CA LYS A 2 -0.91 -34.19 47.58
C LYS A 2 -0.06 -34.95 48.60
N LYS A 3 1.14 -35.43 48.20
CA LYS A 3 2.42 -35.40 48.94
C LYS A 3 3.46 -36.32 48.28
N ILE A 4 4.50 -35.74 47.68
CA ILE A 4 5.80 -36.39 47.45
C ILE A 4 6.86 -35.43 47.97
N CYS A 5 7.64 -35.87 48.96
CA CYS A 5 8.89 -35.23 49.39
C CYS A 5 9.69 -36.19 50.28
N ARG A 6 10.81 -36.72 49.78
CA ARG A 6 12.04 -37.07 50.55
C ARG A 6 13.18 -37.58 49.65
N MET A 7 13.92 -36.61 49.12
CA MET A 7 15.39 -36.53 49.17
C MET A 7 16.12 -37.63 49.97
N ILE A 8 17.02 -38.40 49.34
CA ILE A 8 18.30 -38.87 49.93
C ILE A 8 19.39 -39.07 48.84
N ALA A 9 20.34 -38.11 48.80
CA ALA A 9 21.81 -38.20 48.71
C ALA A 9 22.59 -39.24 47.82
N PRO A 10 23.90 -39.00 47.51
CA PRO A 10 24.63 -39.55 46.35
C PRO A 10 25.87 -40.43 46.71
N ALA A 11 26.69 -40.86 45.72
CA ALA A 11 28.18 -40.77 45.71
C ALA A 11 28.91 -41.76 44.73
N ILE A 12 30.11 -41.35 44.24
CA ILE A 12 31.28 -42.17 43.74
C ILE A 12 31.07 -42.94 42.40
N ALA A 13 31.98 -42.97 41.39
CA ALA A 13 33.32 -42.39 41.10
C ALA A 13 33.33 -41.91 39.62
N LEU A 14 34.10 -40.95 39.09
CA LEU A 14 35.48 -40.44 39.30
C LEU A 14 36.62 -41.26 38.64
N LEU A 15 37.04 -40.84 37.42
CA LEU A 15 38.37 -40.88 36.75
C LEU A 15 38.13 -40.71 35.22
N THR A 16 38.36 -39.55 34.56
CA THR A 16 39.67 -39.03 34.05
C THR A 16 40.48 -40.11 33.30
N MET A 17 40.74 -40.05 31.99
CA MET A 17 41.61 -39.11 31.23
C MET A 17 41.53 -39.48 29.71
N MET A 18 41.98 -38.72 28.69
CA MET A 18 42.49 -37.33 28.57
C MET A 18 42.33 -36.81 27.10
N SER A 19 42.36 -35.48 26.93
CA SER A 19 42.78 -34.70 25.73
C SER A 19 42.81 -35.31 24.30
N VAL A 20 42.04 -34.70 23.39
CA VAL A 20 42.62 -34.09 22.17
C VAL A 20 42.01 -32.70 21.99
N ILE A 21 42.84 -31.66 22.05
CA ILE A 21 42.49 -30.34 21.53
C ILE A 21 42.81 -30.35 20.04
N PHE A 22 41.81 -30.12 19.19
CA PHE A 22 42.04 -29.78 17.79
C PHE A 22 41.17 -28.58 17.42
N THR A 23 41.75 -27.38 17.58
CA THR A 23 41.17 -26.14 17.06
C THR A 23 41.29 -26.11 15.54
N MET A 24 40.19 -26.37 14.84
CA MET A 24 40.02 -26.02 13.43
C MET A 24 38.64 -25.41 13.20
N THR A 25 38.61 -24.08 13.18
CA THR A 25 37.86 -23.23 12.24
C THR A 25 36.41 -23.63 11.90
N GLY A 26 35.48 -22.96 12.57
CA GLY A 26 34.44 -22.19 11.87
C GLY A 26 33.38 -22.96 11.07
N CYS A 27 32.39 -23.52 11.77
CA CYS A 27 31.04 -23.72 11.25
C CYS A 27 29.99 -23.19 12.23
N SER A 28 30.13 -21.91 12.62
CA SER A 28 28.98 -21.17 13.13
C SER A 28 27.97 -21.04 12.00
N PHE A 29 26.87 -21.80 12.05
CA PHE A 29 25.68 -21.53 11.26
C PHE A 29 25.01 -20.25 11.80
N GLY A 30 25.69 -19.12 11.64
CA GLY A 30 25.07 -17.81 11.62
C GLY A 30 24.18 -17.77 10.39
N SER A 31 22.93 -18.23 10.55
CA SER A 31 21.89 -17.94 9.59
C SER A 31 21.55 -16.46 9.69
N ASP A 32 22.38 -15.64 9.06
CA ASP A 32 22.06 -14.26 8.76
C ASP A 32 20.67 -14.23 8.10
N PRO A 33 19.66 -13.61 8.75
CA PRO A 33 18.32 -13.54 8.18
C PRO A 33 18.31 -12.68 6.92
N SER A 34 19.07 -11.58 6.88
CA SER A 34 19.01 -10.63 5.76
C SER A 34 19.52 -11.28 4.47
N GLY A 35 20.73 -11.87 4.46
CA GLY A 35 21.26 -12.54 3.27
C GLY A 35 20.42 -13.71 2.72
N LYS A 36 19.51 -14.28 3.54
CA LYS A 36 18.48 -15.23 3.07
C LYS A 36 17.25 -14.53 2.53
N ILE A 37 16.75 -13.51 3.22
CA ILE A 37 15.60 -12.69 2.82
C ILE A 37 15.90 -11.99 1.49
N ASP A 38 17.06 -11.34 1.35
CA ASP A 38 17.52 -10.68 0.11
C ASP A 38 17.61 -11.65 -1.07
N ARG A 39 18.00 -12.91 -0.81
CA ARG A 39 18.04 -13.97 -1.83
C ARG A 39 16.63 -14.43 -2.25
N VAL A 40 15.65 -14.38 -1.36
CA VAL A 40 14.25 -14.65 -1.68
C VAL A 40 13.65 -13.47 -2.46
N ILE A 41 13.81 -12.25 -1.95
CA ILE A 41 13.35 -11.01 -2.61
C ILE A 41 13.97 -10.87 -4.02
N SER A 42 15.26 -11.16 -4.21
CA SER A 42 15.90 -11.09 -5.54
C SER A 42 15.34 -12.08 -6.57
N LYS A 43 14.67 -13.16 -6.14
CA LYS A 43 14.02 -14.16 -7.01
C LYS A 43 12.55 -13.91 -7.26
N MET A 44 11.91 -13.04 -6.47
CA MET A 44 10.51 -12.66 -6.65
C MET A 44 10.33 -11.73 -7.85
N SER A 45 9.25 -11.96 -8.60
CA SER A 45 8.70 -11.01 -9.57
C SER A 45 8.29 -9.69 -8.89
N MET A 46 8.12 -8.62 -9.67
CA MET A 46 7.69 -7.34 -9.12
C MET A 46 6.27 -7.44 -8.52
N ASP A 47 5.38 -8.21 -9.16
CA ASP A 47 4.02 -8.47 -8.70
C ASP A 47 4.02 -9.15 -7.31
N GLU A 48 4.89 -10.14 -7.09
CA GLU A 48 5.07 -10.79 -5.78
C GLU A 48 5.65 -9.83 -4.72
N LYS A 49 6.55 -8.92 -5.11
CA LYS A 49 7.10 -7.89 -4.20
C LYS A 49 6.04 -6.89 -3.78
N ILE A 50 5.29 -6.35 -4.74
CA ILE A 50 4.18 -5.44 -4.48
C ILE A 50 3.14 -6.14 -3.58
N SER A 51 2.76 -7.38 -3.90
CA SER A 51 1.81 -8.17 -3.12
C SER A 51 2.27 -8.41 -1.67
N GLN A 52 3.58 -8.57 -1.42
CA GLN A 52 4.12 -8.70 -0.06
C GLN A 52 4.37 -7.36 0.66
N MET A 53 4.47 -6.25 -0.08
CA MET A 53 4.68 -4.91 0.49
C MET A 53 3.36 -4.16 0.76
N ILE A 54 2.24 -4.65 0.22
CA ILE A 54 0.89 -4.23 0.64
C ILE A 54 0.63 -4.78 2.05
N ILE A 55 0.90 -3.95 3.06
CA ILE A 55 0.35 -4.08 4.42
C ILE A 55 -1.16 -4.36 4.28
N PRO A 56 -1.74 -5.33 5.03
CA PRO A 56 -2.93 -6.04 4.62
C PRO A 56 -4.01 -5.11 4.08
N ALA A 57 -4.30 -5.21 2.78
CA ALA A 57 -5.23 -4.32 2.10
C ALA A 57 -6.57 -4.37 2.82
N ILE A 58 -6.86 -3.34 3.62
CA ILE A 58 -8.12 -3.23 4.34
C ILE A 58 -9.20 -2.87 3.32
N ARG A 59 -9.72 -3.92 2.67
CA ARG A 59 -10.90 -3.89 1.80
C ARG A 59 -12.17 -3.74 2.66
N THR A 60 -12.18 -2.74 3.54
CA THR A 60 -13.41 -2.27 4.18
C THR A 60 -14.13 -1.34 3.23
N TRP A 61 -15.43 -1.58 3.06
CA TRP A 61 -16.33 -0.63 2.43
C TRP A 61 -16.38 0.65 3.28
N ILE A 62 -15.60 1.65 2.87
CA ILE A 62 -15.72 3.08 3.23
C ILE A 62 -15.99 3.39 4.72
N HIS A 63 -15.41 2.58 5.60
CA HIS A 63 -15.43 2.79 7.04
C HIS A 63 -14.03 3.21 7.48
N TYR A 64 -13.84 4.51 7.66
CA TYR A 64 -12.63 5.08 8.26
C TYR A 64 -12.65 4.83 9.78
N THR A 65 -12.31 3.60 10.16
CA THR A 65 -12.31 3.16 11.57
C THR A 65 -11.06 3.63 12.30
N ASP A 66 -11.10 3.61 13.63
CA ASP A 66 -9.93 3.96 14.43
C ASP A 66 -8.75 2.97 14.20
N GLU A 67 -9.02 1.70 13.86
CA GLU A 67 -7.98 0.75 13.43
C GLU A 67 -7.28 1.17 12.12
N VAL A 68 -8.01 1.80 11.19
CA VAL A 68 -7.43 2.35 9.95
C VAL A 68 -6.59 3.59 10.27
N LYS A 69 -7.03 4.44 11.22
CA LYS A 69 -6.25 5.60 11.69
C LYS A 69 -4.94 5.18 12.36
N ASP A 70 -4.98 4.20 13.25
CA ASP A 70 -3.79 3.68 13.93
C ASP A 70 -2.75 3.17 12.90
N LYS A 71 -3.21 2.41 11.89
CA LYS A 71 -2.34 1.92 10.82
C LYS A 71 -1.82 3.01 9.88
N ILE A 72 -2.58 4.08 9.67
CA ILE A 72 -2.11 5.27 8.94
C ILE A 72 -1.05 6.02 9.74
N ALA A 73 -1.21 6.13 11.06
CA ALA A 73 -0.24 6.78 11.93
C ALA A 73 1.10 6.02 12.04
N GLU A 74 1.09 4.70 11.81
CA GLU A 74 2.29 3.86 11.71
C GLU A 74 2.95 3.84 10.32
N ALA A 75 2.29 4.36 9.28
CA ALA A 75 2.74 4.23 7.89
C ALA A 75 3.58 5.42 7.38
N ASP A 76 4.80 5.15 6.89
CA ASP A 76 5.63 6.16 6.21
C ASP A 76 4.97 6.74 4.95
N THR A 77 4.13 5.95 4.28
CA THR A 77 3.44 6.34 3.04
C THR A 77 2.13 5.59 2.89
N VAL A 78 1.05 6.34 2.64
CA VAL A 78 -0.29 5.84 2.38
C VAL A 78 -0.59 6.01 0.89
N ILE A 79 -0.91 4.89 0.21
CA ILE A 79 -1.38 4.89 -1.17
C ILE A 79 -2.89 4.71 -1.12
N ALA A 80 -3.63 5.71 -1.59
CA ALA A 80 -5.08 5.73 -1.56
C ALA A 80 -5.67 5.74 -2.98
N PHE A 81 -6.83 5.12 -3.14
CA PHE A 81 -7.51 4.97 -4.42
C PHE A 81 -8.82 5.77 -4.41
N SER A 82 -9.04 6.58 -5.44
CA SER A 82 -10.26 7.36 -5.62
C SER A 82 -10.94 7.01 -6.94
N TYR A 83 -12.25 6.79 -6.89
CA TYR A 83 -13.07 6.52 -8.06
C TYR A 83 -14.00 7.70 -8.35
N ALA A 84 -13.83 8.34 -9.52
CA ALA A 84 -14.75 9.37 -10.01
C ALA A 84 -15.41 8.94 -11.33
N ALA A 85 -16.74 9.07 -11.40
CA ALA A 85 -17.55 8.81 -12.60
C ALA A 85 -18.50 9.97 -12.97
N GLY A 86 -18.47 11.07 -12.20
CA GLY A 86 -19.36 12.22 -12.36
C GLY A 86 -19.17 13.20 -11.19
N SER A 87 -20.06 14.19 -11.07
CA SER A 87 -20.00 15.21 -9.99
C SER A 87 -20.27 14.68 -8.59
N GLY A 88 -20.85 13.48 -8.43
CA GLY A 88 -21.12 12.89 -7.10
C GLY A 88 -19.88 12.61 -6.24
N VAL A 89 -18.66 12.70 -6.79
CA VAL A 89 -17.41 12.68 -6.01
C VAL A 89 -17.15 13.99 -5.24
N LEU A 90 -17.85 15.08 -5.59
CA LEU A 90 -17.80 16.37 -4.91
C LEU A 90 -18.83 16.50 -3.77
N ASP A 91 -19.76 15.55 -3.65
CA ASP A 91 -20.75 15.56 -2.58
C ASP A 91 -20.05 15.40 -1.23
N LYS A 92 -20.25 16.36 -0.32
CA LYS A 92 -19.63 16.36 1.02
C LYS A 92 -20.17 15.23 1.90
N GLU A 93 -21.33 14.65 1.56
CA GLU A 93 -21.86 13.45 2.22
C GLU A 93 -21.31 12.15 1.60
N ASN A 94 -20.54 12.22 0.50
CA ASN A 94 -19.95 11.04 -0.12
C ASN A 94 -18.93 10.39 0.83
N PRO A 95 -19.14 9.12 1.26
CA PRO A 95 -18.25 8.46 2.19
C PRO A 95 -16.80 8.35 1.69
N GLN A 96 -16.59 8.25 0.37
CA GLN A 96 -15.24 8.20 -0.22
C GLN A 96 -14.51 9.54 -0.04
N LEU A 97 -15.21 10.66 -0.24
CA LEU A 97 -14.62 11.99 -0.06
C LEU A 97 -14.23 12.21 1.40
N ILE A 98 -15.14 11.89 2.33
CA ILE A 98 -14.90 12.00 3.78
C ILE A 98 -13.69 11.13 4.17
N ALA A 99 -13.72 9.84 3.87
CA ALA A 99 -12.68 8.90 4.29
C ALA A 99 -11.30 9.22 3.68
N LEU A 100 -11.23 9.70 2.44
CA LEU A 100 -9.97 10.06 1.80
C LEU A 100 -9.41 11.41 2.29
N GLN A 101 -10.26 12.38 2.61
CA GLN A 101 -9.84 13.64 3.23
C GLN A 101 -9.36 13.44 4.68
N GLU A 102 -10.05 12.59 5.46
CA GLU A 102 -9.59 12.21 6.80
C GLU A 102 -8.28 11.42 6.73
N ALA A 103 -8.17 10.45 5.81
CA ALA A 103 -6.93 9.68 5.60
C ALA A 103 -5.74 10.56 5.21
N LEU A 104 -5.93 11.52 4.28
CA LEU A 104 -4.94 12.52 3.91
C LEU A 104 -4.47 13.32 5.15
N ALA A 105 -5.42 13.92 5.87
CA ALA A 105 -5.14 14.78 7.02
C ALA A 105 -4.41 14.03 8.15
N ASP A 106 -4.85 12.82 8.51
CA ASP A 106 -4.20 12.01 9.54
C ASP A 106 -2.83 11.47 9.07
N THR A 107 -2.64 11.17 7.78
CA THR A 107 -1.32 10.80 7.21
C THR A 107 -0.31 11.95 7.39
N HIS A 108 -0.67 13.17 6.98
CA HIS A 108 0.22 14.33 7.11
C HIS A 108 0.47 14.73 8.57
N LYS A 109 -0.54 14.58 9.43
CA LYS A 109 -0.43 14.79 10.88
C LYS A 109 0.51 13.79 11.56
N ALA A 110 0.60 12.56 11.05
CA ALA A 110 1.60 11.57 11.46
C ALA A 110 3.00 11.83 10.86
N GLY A 111 3.12 12.72 9.87
CA GLY A 111 4.36 13.00 9.15
C GLY A 111 4.65 12.03 7.99
N GLY A 112 3.70 11.17 7.64
CA GLY A 112 3.76 10.29 6.47
C GLY A 112 3.45 11.04 5.17
N ARG A 113 3.64 10.36 4.03
CA ARG A 113 3.29 10.88 2.69
C ARG A 113 2.00 10.27 2.18
N PHE A 114 1.17 11.05 1.51
CA PHE A 114 -0.08 10.59 0.92
C PHE A 114 -0.03 10.63 -0.61
N VAL A 115 -0.25 9.48 -1.24
CA VAL A 115 -0.27 9.32 -2.71
C VAL A 115 -1.65 8.90 -3.16
N LEU A 116 -2.31 9.74 -3.97
CA LEU A 116 -3.60 9.42 -4.57
C LEU A 116 -3.42 8.75 -5.93
N ILE A 117 -4.14 7.65 -6.16
CA ILE A 117 -4.37 7.06 -7.48
C ILE A 117 -5.84 7.29 -7.87
N SER A 118 -6.08 8.19 -8.82
CA SER A 118 -7.38 8.39 -9.46
C SER A 118 -7.63 7.27 -10.45
N GLU A 119 -8.67 6.50 -10.21
CA GLU A 119 -8.89 5.24 -10.91
C GLU A 119 -9.60 5.40 -12.24
N ASN A 120 -10.61 6.26 -12.34
CA ASN A 120 -11.53 6.26 -13.49
C ASN A 120 -11.48 7.54 -14.34
N LEU A 121 -12.24 8.58 -13.97
CA LEU A 121 -12.16 9.90 -14.60
C LEU A 121 -11.29 10.81 -13.73
N PRO A 122 -10.42 11.67 -14.31
CA PRO A 122 -9.35 12.35 -13.56
C PRO A 122 -9.80 13.60 -12.79
N TYR A 123 -11.11 13.80 -12.59
CA TYR A 123 -11.65 15.06 -12.08
C TYR A 123 -11.55 15.20 -10.55
N ASP A 124 -11.42 14.08 -9.85
CA ASP A 124 -11.12 14.01 -8.43
C ASP A 124 -9.68 14.47 -8.09
N ALA A 125 -8.76 14.54 -9.06
CA ALA A 125 -7.47 15.18 -8.89
C ALA A 125 -7.55 16.67 -8.48
N ALA A 126 -8.68 17.34 -8.76
CA ALA A 126 -8.91 18.72 -8.31
C ALA A 126 -9.36 18.83 -6.84
N ILE A 127 -9.72 17.70 -6.20
CA ILE A 127 -10.13 17.61 -4.80
C ILE A 127 -8.89 17.50 -3.91
N TYR A 128 -8.02 16.53 -4.19
CA TYR A 128 -6.90 16.14 -3.34
C TYR A 128 -5.61 16.92 -3.67
N LYS A 129 -5.72 18.26 -3.75
CA LYS A 129 -4.60 19.15 -4.11
C LYS A 129 -3.44 19.12 -3.12
N ASP A 130 -3.73 18.78 -1.86
CA ASP A 130 -2.75 18.73 -0.78
C ASP A 130 -1.99 17.39 -0.72
N ALA A 131 -2.34 16.40 -1.54
CA ALA A 131 -1.63 15.12 -1.63
C ALA A 131 -0.20 15.31 -2.18
N ASP A 132 0.77 14.58 -1.62
CA ASP A 132 2.19 14.65 -2.03
C ASP A 132 2.41 14.21 -3.48
N ALA A 133 1.55 13.31 -3.97
CA ALA A 133 1.48 12.95 -5.39
C ALA A 133 0.07 12.51 -5.79
N VAL A 134 -0.31 12.84 -7.03
CA VAL A 134 -1.55 12.38 -7.67
C VAL A 134 -1.21 11.69 -8.98
N ILE A 135 -1.62 10.43 -9.13
CA ILE A 135 -1.43 9.63 -10.34
C ILE A 135 -2.80 9.30 -10.93
N LEU A 136 -2.91 9.41 -12.25
CA LEU A 136 -4.15 9.15 -12.99
C LEU A 136 -4.02 7.80 -13.70
N GLY A 137 -4.66 6.76 -13.13
CA GLY A 137 -4.64 5.42 -13.71
C GLY A 137 -5.50 5.33 -14.99
N TYR A 138 -6.66 5.98 -14.98
CA TYR A 138 -7.74 5.84 -15.97
C TYR A 138 -8.32 4.41 -16.06
N MET A 139 -9.65 4.29 -16.05
CA MET A 139 -10.36 3.00 -16.16
C MET A 139 -9.86 1.88 -15.21
N GLY A 140 -9.85 2.18 -13.91
CA GLY A 140 -9.50 1.29 -12.80
C GLY A 140 -10.45 0.10 -12.58
N ALA A 141 -10.52 -0.84 -13.53
CA ALA A 141 -11.29 -2.08 -13.37
C ALA A 141 -10.59 -3.10 -12.44
N GLY A 142 -11.34 -4.05 -11.87
CA GLY A 142 -10.76 -5.27 -11.30
C GLY A 142 -10.14 -5.21 -9.91
N LEU A 143 -10.35 -4.11 -9.17
CA LEU A 143 -9.98 -4.03 -7.76
C LEU A 143 -10.85 -5.00 -6.95
N GLY A 144 -10.24 -6.05 -6.42
CA GLY A 144 -10.94 -7.11 -5.70
C GLY A 144 -11.18 -8.38 -6.51
N MET A 145 -10.57 -8.50 -7.69
CA MET A 145 -10.24 -9.80 -8.25
C MET A 145 -9.01 -10.31 -7.48
N ASP A 146 -9.07 -11.55 -6.97
CA ASP A 146 -7.98 -12.14 -6.20
C ASP A 146 -6.79 -12.40 -7.15
N PRO A 147 -5.60 -11.83 -6.91
CA PRO A 147 -4.43 -12.04 -7.78
C PRO A 147 -3.93 -13.49 -7.79
N THR A 148 -4.42 -14.34 -6.88
CA THR A 148 -4.14 -15.78 -6.82
C THR A 148 -5.20 -16.64 -7.51
N GLU A 149 -6.39 -16.10 -7.82
CA GLU A 149 -7.40 -16.78 -8.63
C GLU A 149 -6.91 -16.85 -10.09
N LYS A 150 -6.32 -18.00 -10.44
CA LYS A 150 -5.95 -18.38 -11.81
C LYS A 150 -7.16 -18.80 -12.67
N THR A 151 -8.37 -18.41 -12.29
CA THR A 151 -9.59 -18.76 -13.02
C THR A 151 -9.78 -17.76 -14.14
N ASP A 152 -9.89 -18.27 -15.37
CA ASP A 152 -10.46 -17.53 -16.47
C ASP A 152 -11.89 -17.12 -16.05
N SER A 153 -12.06 -15.85 -15.66
CA SER A 153 -13.37 -15.28 -15.46
C SER A 153 -14.17 -15.53 -16.74
N GLY A 154 -15.35 -16.15 -16.65
CA GLY A 154 -16.09 -16.70 -17.79
C GLY A 154 -16.53 -15.69 -18.88
N SER A 155 -16.15 -14.42 -18.72
CA SER A 155 -16.19 -13.34 -19.72
C SER A 155 -14.97 -13.30 -20.65
N GLY A 156 -13.92 -14.11 -20.42
CA GLY A 156 -12.71 -14.17 -21.23
C GLY A 156 -11.76 -12.97 -21.07
N MET A 157 -11.91 -12.19 -20.00
CA MET A 157 -11.13 -10.98 -19.75
C MET A 157 -10.10 -11.24 -18.63
N PRO A 158 -8.81 -11.47 -18.94
CA PRO A 158 -7.81 -11.80 -17.94
C PRO A 158 -7.67 -10.65 -16.94
N ALA A 159 -7.92 -10.96 -15.66
CA ALA A 159 -8.14 -10.04 -14.55
C ALA A 159 -6.90 -9.27 -14.05
N ARG A 160 -6.03 -8.82 -14.95
CA ARG A 160 -4.89 -7.95 -14.63
C ARG A 160 -5.10 -6.57 -15.23
N ASN A 161 -5.57 -5.65 -14.39
CA ASN A 161 -5.68 -4.24 -14.75
C ASN A 161 -4.28 -3.65 -14.98
N ALA A 162 -3.90 -3.50 -16.24
CA ALA A 162 -2.61 -2.92 -16.62
C ALA A 162 -2.42 -1.49 -16.08
N ASN A 163 -3.51 -0.73 -15.95
CA ASN A 163 -3.50 0.68 -15.60
C ASN A 163 -3.21 0.89 -14.10
N VAL A 164 -3.90 0.16 -13.22
CA VAL A 164 -3.61 0.18 -11.77
C VAL A 164 -2.21 -0.40 -11.48
N ASN A 165 -1.80 -1.46 -12.19
CA ASN A 165 -0.45 -2.00 -12.05
C ASN A 165 0.63 -1.00 -12.51
N ALA A 166 0.43 -0.29 -13.62
CA ALA A 166 1.34 0.76 -14.08
C ALA A 166 1.37 1.95 -13.11
N ALA A 167 0.23 2.35 -12.55
CA ALA A 167 0.16 3.40 -11.53
C ALA A 167 0.96 3.02 -10.27
N ILE A 168 0.74 1.82 -9.71
CA ILE A 168 1.49 1.32 -8.54
C ILE A 168 2.99 1.19 -8.84
N ARG A 169 3.36 0.66 -10.01
CA ARG A 169 4.76 0.56 -10.44
C ARG A 169 5.40 1.95 -10.65
N THR A 170 4.62 2.95 -11.02
CA THR A 170 5.04 4.36 -11.07
C THR A 170 5.27 4.93 -9.67
N VAL A 171 4.37 4.69 -8.70
CA VAL A 171 4.57 5.12 -7.28
C VAL A 171 5.91 4.60 -6.74
N PHE A 172 6.24 3.34 -7.03
CA PHE A 172 7.49 2.72 -6.60
C PHE A 172 8.70 2.98 -7.52
N GLY A 173 8.59 3.93 -8.47
CA GLY A 173 9.69 4.34 -9.35
C GLY A 173 10.20 3.26 -10.31
N ALA A 174 9.44 2.18 -10.52
CA ALA A 174 9.81 1.07 -11.39
C ALA A 174 9.56 1.37 -12.88
N GLU A 175 8.81 2.44 -13.19
CA GLU A 175 8.51 2.91 -14.54
C GLU A 175 8.57 4.44 -14.59
N LYS A 176 8.82 5.01 -15.78
CA LYS A 176 8.76 6.46 -16.03
C LYS A 176 7.46 6.79 -16.74
N PRO A 177 6.53 7.55 -16.14
CA PRO A 177 5.28 7.90 -16.77
C PRO A 177 5.52 8.94 -17.89
N LEU A 178 4.87 8.73 -19.03
CA LEU A 178 4.88 9.65 -20.18
C LEU A 178 3.48 10.23 -20.46
N GLY A 179 2.55 10.04 -19.54
CA GLY A 179 1.14 10.43 -19.68
C GLY A 179 0.96 11.94 -19.62
N HIS A 180 0.10 12.44 -20.50
CA HIS A 180 -0.36 13.84 -20.52
C HIS A 180 -1.89 13.84 -20.52
N LEU A 181 -2.51 14.83 -19.87
CA LEU A 181 -3.96 14.91 -19.72
C LEU A 181 -4.69 14.92 -21.08
N PRO A 182 -5.63 13.99 -21.33
CA PRO A 182 -6.42 14.00 -22.56
C PRO A 182 -7.58 15.02 -22.51
N VAL A 183 -7.87 15.57 -21.32
CA VAL A 183 -9.00 16.46 -21.00
C VAL A 183 -8.53 17.61 -20.09
N ASN A 184 -9.31 18.69 -20.00
CA ASN A 184 -9.10 19.72 -18.99
C ASN A 184 -9.68 19.25 -17.64
N ILE A 185 -9.00 19.54 -16.54
CA ILE A 185 -9.49 19.33 -15.18
C ILE A 185 -9.92 20.71 -14.63
N PRO A 186 -11.22 20.95 -14.40
CA PRO A 186 -11.70 22.19 -13.81
C PRO A 186 -11.27 22.33 -12.34
N VAL A 187 -11.19 23.56 -11.86
CA VAL A 187 -11.06 23.84 -10.42
C VAL A 187 -12.31 23.33 -9.68
N VAL A 188 -12.14 22.94 -8.41
CA VAL A 188 -13.26 22.72 -7.49
C VAL A 188 -13.44 23.97 -6.64
N GLU A 189 -14.65 24.51 -6.64
CA GLU A 189 -15.05 25.74 -5.97
C GLU A 189 -16.19 25.45 -4.98
N GLU A 190 -16.06 25.97 -3.75
CA GLU A 190 -17.13 25.95 -2.77
C GLU A 190 -18.14 27.07 -3.06
N GLN A 191 -19.41 26.69 -3.16
CA GLN A 191 -20.52 27.58 -3.45
C GLN A 191 -21.03 28.27 -2.19
N ALA A 192 -21.86 29.30 -2.35
CA ALA A 192 -22.39 30.08 -1.21
C ALA A 192 -23.30 29.28 -0.25
N ASP A 193 -23.80 28.12 -0.67
CA ASP A 193 -24.55 27.17 0.16
C ASP A 193 -23.66 26.09 0.83
N GLY A 194 -22.35 26.15 0.62
CA GLY A 194 -21.38 25.18 1.12
C GLY A 194 -21.27 23.90 0.29
N SER A 195 -21.97 23.78 -0.85
CA SER A 195 -21.76 22.68 -1.80
C SER A 195 -20.45 22.84 -2.59
N LEU A 196 -19.89 21.74 -3.09
CA LEU A 196 -18.73 21.78 -3.99
C LEU A 196 -19.18 21.59 -5.44
N ALA A 197 -18.67 22.42 -6.34
CA ALA A 197 -18.93 22.32 -7.77
C ALA A 197 -17.64 22.48 -8.58
N TYR A 198 -17.66 21.98 -9.82
CA TYR A 198 -16.60 22.29 -10.79
C TYR A 198 -16.80 23.71 -11.33
N GLY A 199 -15.78 24.55 -11.16
CA GLY A 199 -15.76 25.93 -11.63
C GLY A 199 -15.56 26.06 -13.14
N SER A 200 -15.51 27.31 -13.61
CA SER A 200 -15.34 27.64 -15.04
C SER A 200 -13.87 27.73 -15.50
N SER A 201 -12.92 27.76 -14.57
CA SER A 201 -11.48 27.78 -14.85
C SER A 201 -10.87 26.38 -14.71
N TYR A 202 -9.67 26.17 -15.29
CA TYR A 202 -8.99 24.89 -15.28
C TYR A 202 -7.83 24.89 -14.27
N LEU A 203 -7.78 23.87 -13.41
CA LEU A 203 -6.65 23.60 -12.53
C LEU A 203 -5.48 22.98 -13.29
N TYR A 204 -5.80 22.06 -14.22
CA TYR A 204 -4.84 21.46 -15.12
C TYR A 204 -5.42 21.42 -16.54
N GLU A 205 -4.68 21.93 -17.51
CA GLU A 205 -5.10 21.94 -18.91
C GLU A 205 -4.80 20.62 -19.62
N ARG A 206 -5.58 20.31 -20.66
CA ARG A 206 -5.33 19.22 -21.59
C ARG A 206 -3.92 19.35 -22.18
N GLY A 207 -3.14 18.28 -22.08
CA GLY A 207 -1.73 18.25 -22.45
C GLY A 207 -0.77 18.49 -21.28
N PHE A 208 -1.25 18.82 -20.06
CA PHE A 208 -0.41 18.86 -18.87
C PHE A 208 0.07 17.45 -18.48
N GLY A 209 1.32 17.33 -18.03
CA GLY A 209 1.93 16.10 -17.53
C GLY A 209 3.23 16.42 -16.81
N LEU A 210 3.59 15.62 -15.80
CA LEU A 210 4.84 15.79 -15.05
C LEU A 210 5.97 15.00 -15.72
N THR A 211 7.17 15.59 -15.74
CA THR A 211 8.39 14.97 -16.32
C THR A 211 9.38 14.60 -15.22
N TYR A 212 9.96 13.39 -15.28
CA TYR A 212 10.83 12.79 -14.25
C TYR A 212 12.08 12.11 -14.85
#